data_AF-A0ABC8Y166-F1
#
_entry.id   AF-A0ABC8Y166-F1
#
_cell.length_a   1.000
_cell.length_b   1.000
_cell.length_c   1.000
_cell.angle_alpha   90.00
_cell.angle_beta   90.00
_cell.angle_gamma   90.00
#
_symmetry.space_group_name_H-M   'P 1'
#
loop_
_entity.id
_entity.type
_entity.pdbx_description
1 polymer ?
#
loop_
_entity_poly.entity_id
_entity_poly.type
_entity_poly.pdbx_seq_one_letter_code
_entity_poly.pdbx_strand_id
1 'polypeptide(L)'
;MAKRSKKKKRNNPAASLTDDLIVEILSRLPVKSLCRFKCVSRHWRALISHPEHRKKLPQTLAGVFYRSRDNTRFPQVTRHFSNVWEIGMRTLVRPSLSFFPRYESISLILDSCNGLLLCRLRSVTEISSSSHIASFRYLVCNPATKSWVVLPNSGCGSNLRITRLGFDPAVSLRFHVFEFIENEGEDVVGVQIYSSKTGTWSYKESEWDSETSLFYDGTRSVFLNGLLHLVVVHSGVVAVDVEGKTWWKLTVPDYRIDGDGWQPGFLGQYQGQLCYINECDYENDLSIWVLQDYATDDWILKHHVSIQRLCEKVMNPYRSRFYHVITVHPDSNLILYIAGQENTLMAYHVGREEAWVIKNLGSKCQPQYIPYTPFYTESLTNTHS
;
A
#
# COMPACT_ATOMS: atom_id res chain seq x y z
N MET A 1 67.69 3.26 -28.96
CA MET A 1 66.34 2.84 -29.38
C MET A 1 65.55 2.38 -28.15
N ALA A 2 64.52 3.14 -27.74
CA ALA A 2 63.75 2.87 -26.53
C ALA A 2 62.69 1.76 -26.77
N LYS A 3 62.69 0.72 -25.92
CA LYS A 3 61.67 -0.34 -25.89
C LYS A 3 60.33 0.25 -25.44
N ARG A 4 59.35 0.30 -26.35
CA ARG A 4 57.96 0.65 -26.07
C ARG A 4 57.34 -0.42 -25.15
N SER A 5 57.11 -0.06 -23.89
CA SER A 5 56.35 -0.88 -22.93
C SER A 5 54.90 -1.01 -23.40
N LYS A 6 54.45 -2.23 -23.72
CA LYS A 6 53.03 -2.53 -23.97
C LYS A 6 52.28 -2.45 -22.64
N LYS A 7 51.49 -1.39 -22.45
CA LYS A 7 50.50 -1.28 -21.37
C LYS A 7 49.51 -2.45 -21.48
N LYS A 8 49.64 -3.44 -20.58
CA LYS A 8 48.65 -4.50 -20.38
C LYS A 8 47.33 -3.83 -19.97
N LYS A 9 46.31 -3.88 -20.83
CA LYS A 9 44.95 -3.45 -20.48
C LYS A 9 44.52 -4.32 -19.30
N ARG A 10 44.41 -3.74 -18.10
CA ARG A 10 43.79 -4.40 -16.95
C ARG A 10 42.34 -4.65 -17.35
N ASN A 11 41.97 -5.89 -17.64
CA ASN A 11 40.58 -6.27 -17.76
C ASN A 11 39.93 -5.99 -16.40
N ASN A 12 38.95 -5.09 -16.38
CA ASN A 12 38.21 -4.78 -15.18
C ASN A 12 37.34 -6.00 -14.86
N PRO A 13 37.53 -6.71 -13.73
CA PRO A 13 36.75 -7.93 -13.43
C PRO A 13 35.24 -7.64 -13.34
N ALA A 14 34.84 -6.39 -13.04
CA ALA A 14 33.46 -5.94 -13.11
C ALA A 14 32.85 -6.00 -14.52
N ALA A 15 33.65 -6.06 -15.58
CA ALA A 15 33.18 -6.21 -16.96
C ALA A 15 32.84 -7.66 -17.35
N SER A 16 33.00 -8.62 -16.41
CA SER A 16 32.74 -10.05 -16.63
C SER A 16 31.47 -10.58 -15.96
N LEU A 17 30.77 -9.74 -15.18
CA LEU A 17 29.49 -10.10 -14.58
C LEU A 17 28.40 -10.05 -15.65
N THR A 18 27.56 -11.10 -15.71
CA THR A 18 26.35 -11.10 -16.54
C THR A 18 25.31 -10.15 -15.97
N ASP A 19 24.41 -9.66 -16.82
CA ASP A 19 23.31 -8.78 -16.44
C ASP A 19 22.50 -9.36 -15.27
N ASP A 20 22.24 -10.67 -15.28
CA ASP A 20 21.53 -11.37 -14.19
C ASP A 20 22.26 -11.30 -12.86
N LEU A 21 23.58 -11.52 -12.84
CA LEU A 21 24.39 -11.43 -11.62
C LEU A 21 24.47 -9.98 -11.12
N ILE A 22 24.53 -9.00 -12.03
CA ILE A 22 24.49 -7.59 -11.64
C ILE A 22 23.13 -7.28 -11.00
N VAL A 23 22.03 -7.73 -11.60
CA VAL A 23 20.67 -7.53 -11.05
C VAL A 23 20.50 -8.22 -9.70
N GLU A 24 21.08 -9.41 -9.50
CA GLU A 24 21.06 -10.11 -8.21
C GLU A 24 21.91 -9.38 -7.14
N ILE A 25 23.03 -8.77 -7.51
CA ILE A 25 23.79 -7.93 -6.59
C ILE A 25 22.98 -6.69 -6.24
N LEU A 26 22.40 -6.04 -7.26
CA LEU A 26 21.56 -4.86 -7.09
C LEU A 26 20.33 -5.17 -6.22
N SER A 27 19.73 -6.35 -6.35
CA SER A 27 18.55 -6.73 -5.57
C SER A 27 18.80 -6.86 -4.06
N ARG A 28 20.08 -6.92 -3.64
CA ARG A 28 20.45 -7.00 -2.23
C ARG A 28 20.74 -5.64 -1.61
N LEU A 29 20.67 -4.56 -2.39
CA LEU A 29 21.04 -3.22 -1.96
C LEU A 29 19.83 -2.39 -1.56
N PRO A 30 19.95 -1.49 -0.57
CA PRO A 30 18.90 -0.54 -0.26
C PRO A 30 18.52 0.31 -1.48
N VAL A 31 17.24 0.63 -1.63
CA VAL A 31 16.70 1.36 -2.80
C VAL A 31 17.41 2.70 -3.03
N LYS A 32 17.85 3.38 -1.96
CA LYS A 32 18.64 4.62 -2.07
C LYS A 32 19.99 4.41 -2.76
N SER A 33 20.67 3.30 -2.45
CA SER A 33 21.93 2.94 -3.09
C SER A 33 21.70 2.63 -4.57
N LEU A 34 20.62 1.92 -4.90
CA LEU A 34 20.21 1.67 -6.27
C LEU A 34 20.00 2.97 -7.06
N CYS A 35 19.35 3.96 -6.46
CA CYS A 35 19.16 5.26 -7.11
C CYS A 35 20.49 5.96 -7.42
N ARG A 36 21.45 5.93 -6.50
CA ARG A 36 22.80 6.47 -6.73
C ARG A 36 23.55 5.68 -7.80
N PHE A 37 23.33 4.37 -7.86
CA PHE A 37 23.98 3.48 -8.82
C PHE A 37 23.52 3.66 -10.26
N LYS A 38 22.35 4.27 -10.49
CA LYS A 38 21.96 4.80 -11.82
C LYS A 38 22.96 5.84 -12.35
N CYS A 39 23.79 6.44 -11.52
CA CYS A 39 24.82 7.42 -11.92
C CYS A 39 26.18 6.77 -12.24
N VAL A 40 26.39 5.50 -11.86
CA VAL A 40 27.70 4.83 -11.99
C VAL A 40 28.01 4.48 -13.45
N SER A 41 27.02 3.98 -14.20
CA SER A 41 27.18 3.71 -15.64
C SER A 41 25.85 3.73 -16.39
N ARG A 42 25.88 3.89 -17.72
CA ARG A 42 24.70 3.78 -18.58
C ARG A 42 24.10 2.36 -18.55
N HIS A 43 24.96 1.34 -18.46
CA HIS A 43 24.53 -0.06 -18.39
C HIS A 43 23.77 -0.35 -17.09
N TRP A 44 24.30 0.08 -15.94
CA TRP A 44 23.62 -0.08 -14.65
C TRP A 44 22.31 0.70 -14.60
N ARG A 45 22.28 1.92 -15.17
CA ARG A 45 21.04 2.68 -15.32
C ARG A 45 20.01 1.94 -16.13
N ALA A 46 20.40 1.32 -17.25
CA ALA A 46 19.50 0.52 -18.09
C ALA A 46 18.95 -0.68 -17.32
N LEU A 47 19.81 -1.45 -16.64
CA LEU A 47 19.39 -2.60 -15.82
C LEU A 47 18.42 -2.18 -14.70
N ILE A 48 18.76 -1.15 -13.93
CA ILE A 48 17.91 -0.67 -12.82
C ILE A 48 16.57 -0.13 -13.33
N SER A 49 16.54 0.43 -14.54
CA SER A 49 15.34 1.00 -15.13
C SER A 49 14.51 -0.03 -15.92
N HIS A 50 15.04 -1.22 -16.16
CA HIS A 50 14.39 -2.26 -16.96
C HIS A 50 13.18 -2.85 -16.21
N PRO A 51 11.99 -2.96 -16.84
CA PRO A 51 10.78 -3.45 -16.18
C PRO A 51 10.93 -4.81 -15.48
N GLU A 52 11.52 -5.80 -16.17
CA GLU A 52 11.74 -7.15 -15.61
C GLU A 52 12.65 -7.17 -14.38
N HIS A 53 13.60 -6.24 -14.30
CA HIS A 53 14.52 -6.18 -13.16
C HIS A 53 13.91 -5.43 -11.99
N ARG A 54 12.96 -4.50 -12.21
CA ARG A 54 12.25 -3.79 -11.13
C ARG A 54 11.51 -4.72 -10.19
N LYS A 55 10.98 -5.85 -10.69
CA LYS A 55 10.34 -6.88 -9.84
C LYS A 55 11.34 -7.55 -8.89
N LYS A 56 12.60 -7.66 -9.33
CA LYS A 56 13.67 -8.29 -8.56
C LYS A 56 14.38 -7.29 -7.62
N LEU A 57 14.27 -5.99 -7.88
CA LEU A 57 14.88 -4.97 -7.02
C LEU A 57 14.05 -4.74 -5.77
N PRO A 58 14.68 -4.59 -4.60
CA PRO A 58 14.00 -4.53 -3.32
C PRO A 58 13.11 -3.30 -3.30
N GLN A 59 11.84 -3.53 -3.01
CA GLN A 59 10.92 -2.48 -2.64
C GLN A 59 10.83 -2.50 -1.11
N THR A 60 11.83 -1.91 -0.46
CA THR A 60 11.89 -1.94 1.00
C THR A 60 10.82 -1.01 1.58
N LEU A 61 9.85 -1.58 2.29
CA LEU A 61 8.83 -0.84 3.04
C LEU A 61 9.49 0.22 3.94
N ALA A 62 9.36 1.50 3.65
CA ALA A 62 10.08 2.52 4.43
C ALA A 62 9.46 2.77 5.80
N GLY A 63 8.14 2.69 5.88
CA GLY A 63 7.42 3.08 7.08
C GLY A 63 5.92 3.11 6.90
N VAL A 64 5.26 3.67 7.89
CA VAL A 64 3.80 3.75 7.98
C VAL A 64 3.39 5.19 8.22
N PHE A 65 2.47 5.70 7.40
CA PHE A 65 1.77 6.95 7.66
C PHE A 65 0.58 6.70 8.58
N TYR A 66 0.36 7.59 9.54
CA TYR A 66 -0.77 7.53 10.45
C TYR A 66 -1.17 8.92 10.92
N ARG A 67 -2.31 9.03 11.60
CA ARG A 67 -2.81 10.29 12.14
C ARG A 67 -3.02 10.18 13.64
N SER A 68 -2.83 11.30 14.34
CA SER A 68 -3.34 11.45 15.70
C SER A 68 -4.23 12.67 15.81
N ARG A 69 -5.29 12.52 16.61
CA ARG A 69 -6.23 13.59 16.93
C ARG A 69 -6.03 14.00 18.37
N ASP A 70 -5.84 15.29 18.60
CA ASP A 70 -5.71 15.86 19.92
C ASP A 70 -6.45 17.20 19.96
N ASN A 71 -7.55 17.24 20.70
CA ASN A 71 -8.44 18.40 20.73
C ASN A 71 -7.83 19.60 21.49
N THR A 72 -6.71 19.41 22.18
CA THR A 72 -6.04 20.45 22.98
C THR A 72 -4.96 21.21 22.20
N ARG A 73 -4.66 20.83 20.95
CA ARG A 73 -3.62 21.46 20.13
C ARG A 73 -4.15 21.94 18.78
N PHE A 74 -3.42 22.84 18.14
CA PHE A 74 -3.63 23.23 16.75
C PHE A 74 -2.42 22.83 15.88
N PRO A 75 -2.60 22.13 14.74
CA PRO A 75 -3.87 21.58 14.25
C PRO A 75 -4.32 20.37 15.09
N GLN A 76 -5.64 20.22 15.26
CA GLN A 76 -6.22 19.10 16.04
C GLN A 76 -5.82 17.73 15.48
N VAL A 77 -5.71 17.62 14.15
CA VAL A 77 -5.26 16.40 13.46
C VAL A 77 -3.85 16.61 12.93
N THR A 78 -2.94 15.71 13.27
CA THR A 78 -1.56 15.74 12.80
C THR A 78 -1.24 14.43 12.07
N ARG A 79 -0.55 14.54 10.93
CA ARG A 79 -0.03 13.41 10.17
C ARG A 79 1.38 13.07 10.63
N HIS A 80 1.66 11.77 10.76
CA HIS A 80 2.93 11.23 11.21
C HIS A 80 3.46 10.21 10.22
N PHE A 81 4.76 9.96 10.29
CA PHE A 81 5.42 8.88 9.56
C PHE A 81 6.42 8.19 10.50
N SER A 82 6.25 6.90 10.70
CA SER A 82 7.18 6.09 11.49
C SER A 82 7.97 5.20 10.54
N ASN A 83 9.30 5.31 10.59
CA ASN A 83 10.17 4.40 9.84
C ASN A 83 10.15 3.03 10.53
N VAL A 84 10.14 1.97 9.72
CA VAL A 84 10.17 0.57 10.21
C VAL A 84 11.61 0.13 10.51
N TRP A 85 12.60 0.73 9.84
CA TRP A 85 14.01 0.35 9.96
C TRP A 85 14.84 1.34 10.80
N GLU A 86 15.94 0.82 11.35
CA GLU A 86 16.88 1.54 12.20
C GLU A 86 17.65 2.68 11.50
N ILE A 87 18.41 3.42 12.32
CA ILE A 87 19.19 4.62 11.98
C ILE A 87 20.29 4.25 10.97
N GLY A 88 19.95 4.26 9.69
CA GLY A 88 20.86 3.93 8.58
C GLY A 88 20.11 3.61 7.29
N MET A 89 18.91 3.03 7.41
CA MET A 89 18.00 2.73 6.27
C MET A 89 16.79 3.67 6.21
N ARG A 90 16.70 4.66 7.11
CA ARG A 90 15.57 5.59 7.20
C ARG A 90 15.36 6.35 5.90
N THR A 91 14.12 6.38 5.42
CA THR A 91 13.73 7.24 4.31
C THR A 91 13.29 8.59 4.86
N LEU A 92 13.76 9.66 4.23
CA LEU A 92 13.35 11.03 4.59
C LEU A 92 12.00 11.30 3.92
N VAL A 93 10.94 10.78 4.53
CA VAL A 93 9.55 11.06 4.16
C VAL A 93 9.04 12.16 5.08
N ARG A 94 8.55 13.26 4.51
CA ARG A 94 7.90 14.32 5.29
C ARG A 94 6.41 14.02 5.41
N PRO A 95 5.87 13.79 6.63
CA PRO A 95 4.46 13.46 6.83
C PRO A 95 3.49 14.54 6.32
N SER A 96 3.94 15.80 6.32
CA SER A 96 3.16 16.95 5.85
C SER A 96 2.91 16.94 4.35
N LEU A 97 3.72 16.21 3.56
CA LEU A 97 3.69 16.25 2.09
C LEU A 97 3.86 17.68 1.54
N SER A 98 4.68 18.52 2.21
CA SER A 98 4.86 19.94 1.91
C SER A 98 5.53 20.25 0.56
N PHE A 99 5.86 19.24 -0.24
CA PHE A 99 6.27 19.45 -1.64
C PHE A 99 5.07 19.79 -2.54
N PHE A 100 3.84 19.50 -2.10
CA PHE A 100 2.63 19.99 -2.74
C PHE A 100 2.30 21.39 -2.19
N PRO A 101 2.18 22.45 -3.02
CA PRO A 101 1.99 23.82 -2.53
C PRO A 101 0.76 24.00 -1.63
N ARG A 102 -0.32 23.24 -1.87
CA ARG A 102 -1.57 23.27 -1.09
C ARG A 102 -1.66 22.10 -0.10
N TYR A 103 -0.54 21.68 0.49
CA TYR A 103 -0.47 20.52 1.39
C TYR A 103 -1.41 20.60 2.62
N GLU A 104 -1.79 21.80 3.04
CA GLU A 104 -2.79 22.04 4.10
C GLU A 104 -4.20 21.62 3.67
N SER A 105 -4.49 21.66 2.37
CA SER A 105 -5.76 21.16 1.81
C SER A 105 -5.84 19.64 1.82
N ILE A 106 -4.74 18.90 2.02
CA ILE A 106 -4.76 17.44 2.14
C ILE A 106 -5.46 17.07 3.45
N SER A 107 -6.70 16.60 3.33
CA SER A 107 -7.52 16.18 4.46
C SER A 107 -7.19 14.75 4.91
N LEU A 108 -6.86 13.88 3.96
CA LEU A 108 -6.68 12.46 4.21
C LEU A 108 -5.76 11.77 3.19
N ILE A 109 -4.92 10.84 3.66
CA ILE A 109 -4.26 9.83 2.81
C ILE A 109 -5.19 8.62 2.80
N LEU A 110 -5.74 8.29 1.64
CA LEU A 110 -6.74 7.24 1.47
C LEU A 110 -6.10 5.87 1.28
N ASP A 111 -5.03 5.84 0.48
CA ASP A 111 -4.43 4.59 0.02
C ASP A 111 -2.97 4.77 -0.41
N SER A 112 -2.26 3.66 -0.54
CA SER A 112 -0.89 3.57 -1.04
C SER A 112 -0.72 2.35 -1.92
N CYS A 113 -0.10 2.52 -3.09
CA CYS A 113 0.18 1.41 -4.00
C CYS A 113 1.54 1.62 -4.67
N ASN A 114 2.47 0.67 -4.44
CA ASN A 114 3.80 0.63 -5.07
C ASN A 114 4.53 1.99 -5.13
N GLY A 115 4.45 2.73 -4.03
CA GLY A 115 5.14 4.02 -3.79
C GLY A 115 4.43 5.28 -4.26
N LEU A 116 3.22 5.14 -4.80
CA LEU A 116 2.28 6.23 -4.95
C LEU A 116 1.33 6.29 -3.75
N LEU A 117 0.91 7.51 -3.39
CA LEU A 117 -0.11 7.78 -2.39
C LEU A 117 -1.33 8.42 -3.05
N LEU A 118 -2.51 7.95 -2.66
CA LEU A 118 -3.79 8.58 -2.99
C LEU A 118 -4.23 9.45 -1.81
N CYS A 119 -4.50 10.72 -2.08
CA CYS A 119 -4.86 11.73 -1.09
C CYS A 119 -6.18 12.41 -1.47
N ARG A 120 -6.98 12.76 -0.45
CA ARG A 120 -8.16 13.61 -0.60
C ARG A 120 -7.79 15.06 -0.28
N LEU A 121 -8.21 15.97 -1.15
CA LEU A 121 -8.07 17.40 -1.01
C LEU A 121 -9.42 18.01 -0.63
N ARG A 122 -9.48 18.76 0.46
CA ARG A 122 -10.64 19.59 0.79
C ARG A 122 -10.73 20.74 -0.22
N SER A 123 -11.89 20.95 -0.82
CA SER A 123 -12.15 22.17 -1.58
C SER A 123 -12.26 23.36 -0.62
N VAL A 124 -11.65 24.48 -1.00
CA VAL A 124 -11.68 25.73 -0.23
C VAL A 124 -12.77 26.67 -0.77
N THR A 125 -13.35 26.37 -1.93
CA THR A 125 -14.14 27.32 -2.72
C THR A 125 -15.64 27.35 -2.43
N GLU A 126 -16.14 26.60 -1.45
CA GLU A 126 -17.58 26.57 -1.13
C GLU A 126 -17.80 26.96 0.35
N ILE A 127 -17.67 28.26 0.61
CA ILE A 127 -18.21 28.89 1.82
C ILE A 127 -19.63 29.35 1.47
N SER A 128 -20.60 28.44 1.39
CA SER A 128 -22.02 28.81 1.45
C SER A 128 -22.94 27.59 1.43
N SER A 129 -23.91 27.63 2.36
CA SER A 129 -25.06 26.73 2.57
C SER A 129 -24.82 25.47 3.42
N SER A 130 -25.65 25.37 4.46
CA SER A 130 -25.56 24.53 5.64
C SER A 130 -26.07 23.10 5.46
N SER A 131 -25.84 22.46 4.31
CA SER A 131 -26.35 21.09 4.08
C SER A 131 -25.63 20.25 3.03
N HIS A 132 -24.56 20.71 2.39
CA HIS A 132 -23.86 19.93 1.37
C HIS A 132 -22.45 19.53 1.85
N ILE A 133 -22.13 18.24 1.75
CA ILE A 133 -20.79 17.70 2.03
C ILE A 133 -19.81 18.49 1.17
N ALA A 134 -18.76 19.05 1.79
CA ALA A 134 -17.77 19.87 1.11
C ALA A 134 -17.21 19.12 -0.10
N SER A 135 -17.24 19.77 -1.28
CA SER A 135 -16.59 19.23 -2.47
C SER A 135 -15.12 18.88 -2.18
N PHE A 136 -14.64 17.79 -2.77
CA PHE A 136 -13.26 17.36 -2.63
C PHE A 136 -12.69 16.95 -3.98
N ARG A 137 -11.36 16.94 -4.08
CA ARG A 137 -10.63 16.42 -5.24
C ARG A 137 -9.63 15.37 -4.79
N TYR A 138 -9.17 14.55 -5.72
CA TYR A 138 -8.11 13.58 -5.45
C TYR A 138 -6.75 14.08 -5.93
N LEU A 139 -5.73 13.69 -5.20
CA LEU A 139 -4.32 13.92 -5.49
C LEU A 139 -3.62 12.57 -5.46
N VAL A 140 -2.93 12.23 -6.55
CA VAL A 140 -1.96 11.13 -6.53
C VAL A 140 -0.57 11.74 -6.44
N CYS A 141 0.23 11.29 -5.48
CA CYS A 141 1.57 11.83 -5.30
C CYS A 141 2.60 10.75 -5.00
N ASN A 142 3.85 11.05 -5.34
CA ASN A 142 5.01 10.24 -5.02
C ASN A 142 5.94 11.03 -4.10
N PRO A 143 5.88 10.78 -2.77
CA PRO A 143 6.74 11.45 -1.80
C PRO A 143 8.25 11.31 -2.06
N ALA A 144 8.68 10.20 -2.66
CA ALA A 144 10.10 9.92 -2.90
C ALA A 144 10.68 10.79 -4.02
N THR A 145 9.90 11.06 -5.06
CA THR A 145 10.29 11.94 -6.17
C THR A 145 9.75 13.36 -6.04
N LYS A 146 8.89 13.62 -5.04
CA LYS A 146 8.19 14.89 -4.82
C LYS A 146 7.33 15.33 -6.01
N SER A 147 6.88 14.37 -6.81
CA SER A 147 5.97 14.58 -7.94
C SER A 147 4.52 14.32 -7.51
N TRP A 148 3.58 14.97 -8.19
CA TRP A 148 2.16 14.86 -7.86
C TRP A 148 1.28 15.21 -9.06
N VAL A 149 0.03 14.76 -9.04
CA VAL A 149 -1.01 15.09 -10.02
C VAL A 149 -2.36 15.20 -9.33
N VAL A 150 -3.07 16.31 -9.57
CA VAL A 150 -4.45 16.49 -9.09
C VAL A 150 -5.39 15.92 -10.15
N LEU A 151 -6.29 15.04 -9.75
CA LEU A 151 -7.21 14.40 -10.68
C LEU A 151 -8.33 15.36 -11.10
N PRO A 152 -8.86 15.24 -12.33
CA PRO A 152 -10.09 15.92 -12.71
C PRO A 152 -11.25 15.43 -11.83
N ASN A 153 -12.33 16.21 -11.78
CA ASN A 153 -13.55 15.76 -11.11
C ASN A 153 -14.10 14.53 -11.84
N SER A 154 -14.50 13.50 -11.09
CA SER A 154 -15.16 12.31 -11.66
C SER A 154 -16.59 12.59 -12.14
N GLY A 155 -17.12 13.78 -11.86
CA GLY A 155 -18.51 14.16 -12.15
C GLY A 155 -19.51 13.52 -11.19
N CYS A 156 -19.02 12.70 -10.28
CA CYS A 156 -19.78 12.16 -9.18
C CYS A 156 -19.80 13.17 -8.03
N GLY A 157 -20.97 13.39 -7.43
CA GLY A 157 -21.18 14.39 -6.38
C GLY A 157 -20.30 14.21 -5.14
N SER A 158 -20.41 15.14 -4.18
CA SER A 158 -19.51 15.27 -3.02
C SER A 158 -19.66 14.22 -1.91
N ASN A 159 -20.21 13.04 -2.18
CA ASN A 159 -20.36 12.00 -1.18
C ASN A 159 -19.02 11.34 -0.86
N LEU A 160 -18.79 10.98 0.41
CA LEU A 160 -17.62 10.22 0.82
C LEU A 160 -17.69 8.85 0.13
N ARG A 161 -16.69 8.52 -0.70
CA ARG A 161 -16.63 7.25 -1.42
C ARG A 161 -15.39 6.45 -1.05
N ILE A 162 -15.50 5.14 -1.21
CA ILE A 162 -14.38 4.23 -1.13
C ILE A 162 -13.56 4.39 -2.40
N THR A 163 -12.29 4.76 -2.23
CA THR A 163 -11.40 5.07 -3.35
C THR A 163 -10.06 4.40 -3.15
N ARG A 164 -9.59 3.71 -4.18
CA ARG A 164 -8.36 2.90 -4.13
C ARG A 164 -7.45 3.17 -5.32
N LEU A 165 -6.16 2.91 -5.13
CA LEU A 165 -5.11 3.17 -6.09
C LEU A 165 -4.59 1.85 -6.69
N GLY A 166 -4.61 1.75 -8.02
CA GLY A 166 -3.99 0.65 -8.74
C GLY A 166 -2.73 1.11 -9.47
N PHE A 167 -1.57 0.62 -9.07
CA PHE A 167 -0.30 0.96 -9.72
C PHE A 167 0.66 -0.22 -9.64
N ASP A 168 1.12 -0.71 -10.79
CA ASP A 168 2.19 -1.72 -10.87
C ASP A 168 3.34 -1.19 -11.74
N PRO A 169 4.41 -0.65 -11.14
CA PRO A 169 5.53 -0.07 -11.87
C PRO A 169 6.36 -1.08 -12.68
N ALA A 170 6.16 -2.38 -12.45
CA ALA A 170 6.80 -3.43 -13.24
C ALA A 170 6.06 -3.71 -14.55
N VAL A 171 4.74 -3.49 -14.59
CA VAL A 171 3.93 -3.64 -15.82
C VAL A 171 3.82 -2.32 -16.58
N SER A 172 3.54 -1.22 -15.87
CA SER A 172 3.28 0.07 -16.50
C SER A 172 3.56 1.22 -15.53
N LEU A 173 4.12 2.33 -16.03
CA LEU A 173 4.23 3.56 -15.25
C LEU A 173 2.89 4.31 -15.11
N ARG A 174 1.82 3.77 -15.68
CA ARG A 174 0.47 4.31 -15.58
C ARG A 174 -0.23 3.76 -14.35
N PHE A 175 -0.78 4.63 -13.54
CA PHE A 175 -1.66 4.29 -12.43
C PHE A 175 -3.13 4.49 -12.81
N HIS A 176 -4.00 3.85 -12.03
CA HIS A 176 -5.45 3.95 -12.10
C HIS A 176 -6.01 4.29 -10.72
N VAL A 177 -7.13 4.98 -10.67
CA VAL A 177 -7.86 5.25 -9.41
C VAL A 177 -9.28 4.75 -9.56
N PHE A 178 -9.72 3.95 -8.60
CA PHE A 178 -11.04 3.34 -8.56
C PHE A 178 -11.86 4.07 -7.53
N GLU A 179 -12.99 4.64 -7.94
CA GLU A 179 -13.97 5.27 -7.07
C GLU A 179 -15.27 4.48 -7.13
N PHE A 180 -15.60 3.79 -6.04
CA PHE A 180 -16.79 2.95 -5.96
C PHE A 180 -18.05 3.78 -5.71
N ILE A 181 -19.13 3.36 -6.34
CA ILE A 181 -20.44 3.99 -6.27
C ILE A 181 -21.37 3.02 -5.56
N GLU A 182 -21.94 3.49 -4.46
CA GLU A 182 -22.85 2.71 -3.63
C GLU A 182 -24.27 3.28 -3.71
N ASN A 183 -25.27 2.42 -3.57
CA ASN A 183 -26.68 2.79 -3.44
C ASN A 183 -27.01 3.19 -1.97
N GLU A 184 -28.29 3.43 -1.67
CA GLU A 184 -28.74 3.74 -0.30
C GLU A 184 -28.57 2.56 0.68
N GLY A 185 -28.49 1.33 0.16
CA GLY A 185 -28.22 0.10 0.93
C GLY A 185 -26.73 -0.19 1.13
N GLU A 186 -25.84 0.72 0.71
CA GLU A 186 -24.38 0.56 0.75
C GLU A 186 -23.83 -0.54 -0.19
N ASP A 187 -24.65 -1.05 -1.12
CA ASP A 187 -24.21 -2.01 -2.15
C ASP A 187 -23.53 -1.29 -3.31
N VAL A 188 -22.46 -1.89 -3.83
CA VAL A 188 -21.70 -1.38 -4.96
C VAL A 188 -22.50 -1.56 -6.25
N VAL A 189 -22.99 -0.45 -6.80
CA VAL A 189 -23.70 -0.40 -8.09
C VAL A 189 -22.78 -0.08 -9.27
N GLY A 190 -21.55 0.34 -9.02
CA GLY A 190 -20.56 0.54 -10.07
C GLY A 190 -19.27 1.19 -9.60
N VAL A 191 -18.40 1.47 -10.57
CA VAL A 191 -17.09 2.05 -10.33
C VAL A 191 -16.75 3.09 -11.40
N GLN A 192 -16.19 4.21 -10.96
CA GLN A 192 -15.52 5.18 -11.82
C GLN A 192 -14.02 4.89 -11.80
N ILE A 193 -13.45 4.62 -12.96
CA ILE A 193 -12.03 4.29 -13.10
C ILE A 193 -11.32 5.44 -13.82
N TYR A 194 -10.39 6.09 -13.13
CA TYR A 194 -9.48 7.05 -13.73
C TYR A 194 -8.29 6.33 -14.34
N SER A 195 -7.91 6.69 -15.57
CA SER A 195 -6.66 6.22 -16.18
C SER A 195 -5.70 7.38 -16.37
N SER A 196 -4.48 7.27 -15.81
CA SER A 196 -3.42 8.24 -16.06
C SER A 196 -2.94 8.28 -17.52
N LYS A 197 -3.29 7.27 -18.33
CA LYS A 197 -3.02 7.25 -19.78
C LYS A 197 -3.85 8.28 -20.53
N THR A 198 -5.15 8.32 -20.24
CA THR A 198 -6.12 9.17 -20.95
C THR A 198 -6.36 10.47 -20.21
N GLY A 199 -6.10 10.52 -18.91
CA GLY A 199 -6.42 11.65 -18.05
C GLY A 199 -7.93 11.77 -17.79
N THR A 200 -8.70 10.71 -18.01
CA THR A 200 -10.17 10.72 -17.94
C THR A 200 -10.71 9.64 -17.02
N TRP A 201 -11.91 9.86 -16.52
CA TRP A 201 -12.72 8.87 -15.80
C TRP A 201 -13.60 8.10 -16.76
N SER A 202 -13.82 6.81 -16.49
CA SER A 202 -14.79 5.98 -17.18
C SER A 202 -15.66 5.23 -16.18
N TYR A 203 -16.97 5.34 -16.34
CA TYR A 203 -17.94 4.61 -15.55
C TYR A 203 -18.09 3.17 -16.04
N LYS A 204 -18.25 2.25 -15.09
CA LYS A 204 -18.63 0.86 -15.30
C LYS A 204 -19.67 0.46 -14.27
N GLU A 205 -20.74 -0.15 -14.74
CA GLU A 205 -21.74 -0.78 -13.88
C GLU A 205 -21.11 -2.00 -13.20
N SER A 206 -21.50 -2.25 -11.95
CA SER A 206 -20.99 -3.38 -11.18
C SER A 206 -21.59 -4.67 -11.73
N GLU A 207 -20.74 -5.68 -11.95
CA GLU A 207 -21.19 -7.05 -12.25
C GLU A 207 -21.16 -7.95 -11.01
N TRP A 208 -20.87 -7.39 -9.83
CA TRP A 208 -21.06 -8.08 -8.57
C TRP A 208 -22.55 -8.21 -8.23
N ASP A 209 -22.88 -9.16 -7.35
CA ASP A 209 -24.25 -9.31 -6.88
C ASP A 209 -24.73 -8.10 -6.07
N SER A 210 -26.06 -7.97 -5.98
CA SER A 210 -26.75 -6.85 -5.32
C SER A 210 -26.60 -6.82 -3.80
N GLU A 211 -25.68 -7.61 -3.23
CA GLU A 211 -25.38 -7.70 -1.80
C GLU A 211 -23.88 -7.46 -1.53
N THR A 212 -23.16 -6.90 -2.51
CA THR A 212 -21.73 -6.60 -2.37
C THR A 212 -21.52 -5.20 -1.82
N SER A 213 -21.19 -5.10 -0.53
CA SER A 213 -20.85 -3.86 0.15
C SER A 213 -19.39 -3.84 0.62
N LEU A 214 -18.79 -2.65 0.71
CA LEU A 214 -17.36 -2.45 0.99
C LEU A 214 -17.12 -1.73 2.32
N PHE A 215 -15.95 -1.95 2.93
CA PHE A 215 -15.56 -1.25 4.15
C PHE A 215 -14.96 0.14 3.89
N TYR A 216 -15.47 1.13 4.64
CA TYR A 216 -14.95 2.50 4.65
C TYR A 216 -13.61 2.65 5.38
N ASP A 217 -13.21 1.69 6.21
CA ASP A 217 -11.96 1.75 6.95
C ASP A 217 -10.73 1.38 6.09
N GLY A 218 -9.66 2.12 6.33
CA GLY A 218 -8.49 2.11 5.47
C GLY A 218 -7.56 0.97 5.84
N THR A 219 -7.65 -0.16 5.13
CA THR A 219 -6.53 -0.98 4.59
C THR A 219 -6.99 -2.39 4.24
N ARG A 220 -7.68 -2.57 3.10
CA ARG A 220 -8.10 -3.91 2.63
C ARG A 220 -8.11 -4.03 1.12
N SER A 221 -7.12 -3.45 0.43
CA SER A 221 -7.02 -3.62 -1.02
C SER A 221 -5.63 -3.94 -1.51
N VAL A 222 -5.54 -4.84 -2.47
CA VAL A 222 -4.29 -5.26 -3.11
C VAL A 222 -4.44 -5.14 -4.62
N PHE A 223 -3.60 -4.33 -5.24
CA PHE A 223 -3.50 -4.30 -6.70
C PHE A 223 -2.45 -5.29 -7.16
N LEU A 224 -2.89 -6.36 -7.83
CA LEU A 224 -2.05 -7.47 -8.25
C LEU A 224 -2.50 -7.97 -9.62
N ASN A 225 -1.56 -8.21 -10.53
CA ASN A 225 -1.82 -8.75 -11.87
C ASN A 225 -2.87 -7.97 -12.68
N GLY A 226 -2.94 -6.65 -12.48
CA GLY A 226 -3.91 -5.79 -13.17
C GLY A 226 -5.32 -5.79 -12.55
N LEU A 227 -5.53 -6.50 -11.46
CA LEU A 227 -6.77 -6.58 -10.71
C LEU A 227 -6.64 -5.86 -9.36
N LEU A 228 -7.65 -5.07 -9.01
CA LEU A 228 -7.80 -4.51 -7.66
C LEU A 228 -8.67 -5.45 -6.84
N HIS A 229 -8.09 -6.04 -5.78
CA HIS A 229 -8.78 -6.93 -4.85
C HIS A 229 -9.22 -6.17 -3.61
N LEU A 230 -10.38 -6.51 -3.06
CA LEU A 230 -11.02 -5.84 -1.93
C LEU A 230 -11.70 -6.86 -1.02
N VAL A 231 -11.64 -6.63 0.30
CA VAL A 231 -12.50 -7.36 1.25
C VAL A 231 -13.88 -6.71 1.29
N VAL A 232 -14.92 -7.54 1.25
CA VAL A 232 -16.32 -7.14 1.33
C VAL A 232 -16.90 -7.37 2.72
N VAL A 233 -17.97 -6.65 3.04
CA VAL A 233 -18.69 -6.74 4.32
C VAL A 233 -19.35 -8.10 4.50
N HIS A 234 -19.79 -8.72 3.41
CA HIS A 234 -20.32 -10.08 3.41
C HIS A 234 -19.22 -11.04 2.95
N SER A 235 -19.04 -12.16 3.67
CA SER A 235 -17.90 -13.08 3.56
C SER A 235 -17.34 -13.25 2.14
N GLY A 236 -16.17 -12.66 1.89
CA GLY A 236 -15.51 -12.82 0.60
C GLY A 236 -14.46 -11.77 0.27
N VAL A 237 -13.85 -11.97 -0.89
CA VAL A 237 -12.94 -11.03 -1.54
C VAL A 237 -13.45 -10.80 -2.94
N VAL A 238 -13.55 -9.56 -3.37
CA VAL A 238 -13.92 -9.22 -4.74
C VAL A 238 -12.74 -8.64 -5.49
N ALA A 239 -12.73 -8.77 -6.82
CA ALA A 239 -11.73 -8.14 -7.66
C ALA A 239 -12.32 -7.52 -8.92
N VAL A 240 -11.70 -6.44 -9.40
CA VAL A 240 -12.07 -5.77 -10.65
C VAL A 240 -10.82 -5.36 -11.42
N ASP A 241 -10.83 -5.49 -12.75
CA ASP A 241 -9.72 -5.07 -13.60
C ASP A 241 -9.70 -3.56 -13.86
N VAL A 242 -8.58 -3.06 -14.39
CA VAL A 242 -8.39 -1.63 -14.73
C VAL A 242 -9.30 -1.09 -15.83
N GLU A 243 -10.01 -1.96 -16.56
CA GLU A 243 -10.97 -1.57 -17.60
C GLU A 243 -12.43 -1.71 -17.14
N GLY A 244 -12.65 -2.29 -15.95
CA GLY A 244 -13.94 -2.72 -15.41
C GLY A 244 -14.67 -3.71 -16.31
N LYS A 245 -13.93 -4.65 -16.92
CA LYS A 245 -14.49 -5.70 -17.79
C LYS A 245 -14.54 -7.08 -17.12
N THR A 246 -13.60 -7.33 -16.22
CA THR A 246 -13.49 -8.59 -15.50
C THR A 246 -13.75 -8.34 -14.03
N TRP A 247 -14.71 -9.09 -13.49
CA TRP A 247 -15.15 -9.00 -12.11
C TRP A 247 -15.09 -10.38 -11.49
N TRP A 248 -14.49 -10.49 -10.32
CA TRP A 248 -14.36 -11.73 -9.56
C TRP A 248 -15.00 -11.57 -8.19
N LYS A 249 -15.58 -12.65 -7.69
CA LYS A 249 -16.00 -12.82 -6.30
C LYS A 249 -15.45 -14.16 -5.83
N LEU A 250 -14.57 -14.09 -4.85
CA LEU A 250 -13.87 -15.21 -4.25
C LEU A 250 -14.46 -15.47 -2.87
N THR A 251 -14.70 -16.74 -2.60
CA THR A 251 -15.00 -17.18 -1.23
C THR A 251 -13.70 -17.22 -0.45
N VAL A 252 -13.69 -16.64 0.75
CA VAL A 252 -12.55 -16.75 1.66
C VAL A 252 -12.63 -18.04 2.48
N PRO A 253 -11.52 -18.55 3.02
CA PRO A 253 -11.54 -19.67 3.95
C PRO A 253 -12.49 -19.39 5.12
N ASP A 254 -13.46 -20.28 5.30
CA ASP A 254 -14.55 -20.12 6.27
C ASP A 254 -13.98 -20.09 7.69
N TYR A 255 -13.99 -18.92 8.33
CA TYR A 255 -13.73 -18.77 9.75
C TYR A 255 -15.03 -18.36 10.43
N ARG A 256 -16.01 -19.27 10.44
CA ARG A 256 -17.20 -19.14 11.27
C ARG A 256 -16.81 -19.45 12.70
N ILE A 257 -16.79 -18.43 13.54
CA ILE A 257 -16.96 -18.65 14.98
C ILE A 257 -18.46 -18.88 15.16
N ASP A 258 -18.83 -20.04 15.69
CA ASP A 258 -20.21 -20.32 16.05
C ASP A 258 -20.76 -19.20 16.94
N GLY A 259 -21.70 -18.40 16.41
CA GLY A 259 -22.46 -17.40 17.16
C GLY A 259 -22.06 -15.94 17.00
N ASP A 260 -20.86 -15.62 16.48
CA ASP A 260 -20.43 -14.24 16.21
C ASP A 260 -20.33 -13.99 14.69
N GLY A 261 -20.92 -12.87 14.24
CA GLY A 261 -20.99 -12.51 12.81
C GLY A 261 -19.61 -12.40 12.14
N TRP A 262 -19.62 -12.40 10.80
CA TRP A 262 -18.42 -12.22 9.96
C TRP A 262 -17.58 -11.01 10.40
N GLN A 263 -16.32 -11.26 10.75
CA GLN A 263 -15.31 -10.20 10.90
C GLN A 263 -14.38 -10.22 9.67
N PRO A 264 -14.29 -9.12 8.93
CA PRO A 264 -13.43 -9.03 7.75
C PRO A 264 -11.95 -9.13 8.13
N GLY A 265 -11.21 -9.99 7.44
CA GLY A 265 -9.76 -10.06 7.57
C GLY A 265 -9.02 -8.98 6.78
N PHE A 266 -7.69 -9.11 6.75
CA PHE A 266 -6.77 -8.29 6.01
C PHE A 266 -6.37 -8.94 4.68
N LEU A 267 -6.30 -8.14 3.60
CA LEU A 267 -5.72 -8.56 2.32
C LEU A 267 -4.31 -8.00 2.15
N GLY A 268 -3.38 -8.87 1.79
CA GLY A 268 -2.00 -8.51 1.52
C GLY A 268 -1.40 -9.25 0.34
N GLN A 269 -0.10 -9.07 0.18
CA GLN A 269 0.70 -9.84 -0.76
C GLN A 269 1.76 -10.64 0.01
N TYR A 270 1.81 -11.94 -0.24
CA TYR A 270 2.82 -12.84 0.30
C TYR A 270 3.58 -13.48 -0.86
N GLN A 271 4.88 -13.16 -1.01
CA GLN A 271 5.74 -13.72 -2.05
C GLN A 271 5.18 -13.58 -3.48
N GLY A 272 4.56 -12.44 -3.77
CA GLY A 272 3.97 -12.16 -5.08
C GLY A 272 2.54 -12.67 -5.26
N GLN A 273 2.01 -13.50 -4.36
CA GLN A 273 0.66 -14.05 -4.40
C GLN A 273 -0.28 -13.26 -3.47
N LEU A 274 -1.59 -13.32 -3.76
CA LEU A 274 -2.61 -12.73 -2.90
C LEU A 274 -2.72 -13.53 -1.60
N CYS A 275 -2.70 -12.85 -0.46
CA CYS A 275 -2.91 -13.48 0.83
C CYS A 275 -4.05 -12.86 1.62
N TYR A 276 -4.77 -13.69 2.36
CA TYR A 276 -5.82 -13.32 3.30
C TYR A 276 -5.37 -13.67 4.71
N ILE A 277 -5.55 -12.75 5.64
CA ILE A 277 -5.20 -12.91 7.06
C ILE A 277 -6.45 -12.64 7.88
N ASN A 278 -6.84 -13.57 8.75
CA ASN A 278 -7.95 -13.33 9.67
C ASN A 278 -7.54 -12.29 10.74
N GLU A 279 -8.43 -11.34 10.98
CA GLU A 279 -8.35 -10.41 12.12
C GLU A 279 -9.53 -10.78 13.01
N CYS A 280 -9.28 -11.46 14.14
CA CYS A 280 -10.33 -11.86 15.08
C CYS A 280 -10.04 -11.32 16.48
N ASP A 281 -11.03 -10.69 17.09
CA ASP A 281 -10.85 -9.95 18.34
C ASP A 281 -10.86 -10.81 19.62
N TYR A 282 -11.34 -12.06 19.59
CA TYR A 282 -11.68 -12.73 20.85
C TYR A 282 -10.81 -13.91 21.26
N GLU A 283 -10.35 -14.81 20.38
CA GLU A 283 -9.57 -15.98 20.86
C GLU A 283 -8.69 -16.67 19.82
N ASN A 284 -8.52 -16.08 18.63
CA ASN A 284 -8.05 -16.84 17.47
C ASN A 284 -6.64 -16.49 17.04
N ASP A 285 -5.94 -17.50 16.57
CA ASP A 285 -4.61 -17.38 16.01
C ASP A 285 -4.64 -16.66 14.65
N LEU A 286 -3.61 -15.87 14.39
CA LEU A 286 -3.36 -15.25 13.09
C LEU A 286 -2.98 -16.34 12.10
N SER A 287 -3.81 -16.50 11.08
CA SER A 287 -3.71 -17.49 10.01
C SER A 287 -3.51 -16.78 8.68
N ILE A 288 -2.48 -17.18 7.95
CA ILE A 288 -2.15 -16.62 6.64
C ILE A 288 -2.53 -17.63 5.57
N TRP A 289 -3.52 -17.27 4.77
CA TRP A 289 -3.99 -18.04 3.63
C TRP A 289 -3.46 -17.42 2.35
N VAL A 290 -2.98 -18.24 1.42
CA VAL A 290 -2.47 -17.78 0.13
C VAL A 290 -3.28 -18.42 -0.98
N LEU A 291 -3.85 -17.59 -1.85
CA LEU A 291 -4.61 -18.02 -3.00
C LEU A 291 -3.67 -18.67 -4.02
N GLN A 292 -3.95 -19.92 -4.39
CA GLN A 292 -3.21 -20.65 -5.43
C GLN A 292 -3.87 -20.52 -6.80
N ASP A 293 -5.19 -20.66 -6.84
CA ASP A 293 -5.96 -20.63 -8.07
C ASP A 293 -7.23 -19.80 -7.87
N TYR A 294 -7.44 -18.85 -8.78
CA TYR A 294 -8.62 -17.98 -8.82
C TYR A 294 -9.88 -18.72 -9.28
N ALA A 295 -9.75 -19.74 -10.14
CA ALA A 295 -10.90 -20.40 -10.74
C ALA A 295 -11.60 -21.37 -9.79
N THR A 296 -10.86 -21.89 -8.80
CA THR A 296 -11.35 -22.89 -7.84
C THR A 296 -11.46 -22.34 -6.42
N ASP A 297 -11.21 -21.05 -6.20
CA ASP A 297 -11.09 -20.43 -4.88
C ASP A 297 -10.16 -21.22 -3.95
N ASP A 298 -9.04 -21.75 -4.48
CA ASP A 298 -8.17 -22.63 -3.71
C ASP A 298 -7.19 -21.83 -2.83
N TRP A 299 -7.46 -21.83 -1.53
CA TRP A 299 -6.67 -21.16 -0.51
C TRP A 299 -5.88 -22.17 0.32
N ILE A 300 -4.57 -21.97 0.40
CA ILE A 300 -3.68 -22.80 1.23
C ILE A 300 -3.26 -22.04 2.48
N LEU A 301 -3.48 -22.64 3.66
CA LEU A 301 -2.92 -22.16 4.92
C LEU A 301 -1.39 -22.31 4.89
N LYS A 302 -0.68 -21.19 4.96
CA LYS A 302 0.80 -21.16 4.97
C LYS A 302 1.39 -21.01 6.36
N HIS A 303 0.71 -20.27 7.21
CA HIS A 303 1.22 -19.96 8.54
C HIS A 303 0.09 -19.76 9.54
N HIS A 304 0.38 -20.08 10.80
CA HIS A 304 -0.55 -19.96 11.91
C HIS A 304 0.23 -19.57 13.18
N VAL A 305 -0.19 -18.51 13.88
CA VAL A 305 0.47 -18.04 15.09
C VAL A 305 -0.52 -17.50 16.10
N SER A 306 -0.35 -17.87 17.36
CA SER A 306 -1.25 -17.40 18.41
C SER A 306 -1.09 -15.93 18.75
N ILE A 307 -2.22 -15.27 19.03
CA ILE A 307 -2.24 -13.87 19.51
C ILE A 307 -1.38 -13.72 20.76
N GLN A 308 -1.35 -14.73 21.64
CA GLN A 308 -0.51 -14.70 22.83
C GLN A 308 0.95 -14.44 22.46
N ARG A 309 1.48 -15.18 21.48
CA ARG A 309 2.85 -14.97 20.98
C ARG A 309 3.04 -13.60 20.33
N LEU A 310 2.07 -13.12 19.55
CA LEU A 310 2.14 -11.80 18.92
C LEU A 310 2.12 -10.65 19.95
N CYS A 311 1.47 -10.84 21.09
CA CYS A 311 1.27 -9.82 22.12
C CYS A 311 2.16 -10.00 23.36
N GLU A 312 3.05 -11.00 23.40
CA GLU A 312 3.95 -11.30 24.52
C GLU A 312 4.76 -10.07 24.98
N LYS A 313 5.19 -9.23 24.03
CA LYS A 313 6.01 -8.04 24.31
C LYS A 313 5.20 -6.75 24.50
N VAL A 314 3.87 -6.84 24.51
CA VAL A 314 2.97 -5.69 24.68
C VAL A 314 2.61 -5.54 26.16
N MET A 315 2.66 -4.31 26.68
CA MET A 315 2.23 -4.03 28.06
C MET A 315 0.71 -4.22 28.17
N ASN A 316 0.26 -4.98 29.17
CA ASN A 316 -1.16 -5.17 29.53
C ASN A 316 -2.05 -5.84 28.45
N PRO A 317 -1.78 -7.10 28.07
CA PRO A 317 -2.48 -7.79 26.97
C PRO A 317 -3.95 -8.16 27.28
N TYR A 318 -4.38 -8.13 28.55
CA TYR A 318 -5.63 -8.77 29.00
C TYR A 318 -6.88 -7.90 28.96
N ARG A 319 -6.81 -6.59 28.65
CA ARG A 319 -7.98 -5.70 28.76
C ARG A 319 -8.62 -5.20 27.47
N SER A 320 -8.11 -5.55 26.29
CA SER A 320 -8.78 -5.39 24.99
C SER A 320 -7.82 -5.94 23.90
N ARG A 321 -8.07 -7.14 23.38
CA ARG A 321 -7.19 -7.77 22.37
C ARG A 321 -7.40 -7.14 20.98
N PHE A 322 -7.06 -5.87 20.82
CA PHE A 322 -7.02 -5.24 19.50
C PHE A 322 -5.65 -5.48 18.87
N TYR A 323 -5.62 -6.26 17.79
CA TYR A 323 -4.52 -6.20 16.83
C TYR A 323 -5.08 -5.86 15.44
N HIS A 324 -4.34 -5.04 14.70
CA HIS A 324 -4.71 -4.60 13.36
C HIS A 324 -3.53 -4.82 12.43
N VAL A 325 -3.67 -5.66 11.42
CA VAL A 325 -2.62 -5.92 10.44
C VAL A 325 -2.52 -4.72 9.51
N ILE A 326 -1.30 -4.19 9.37
CA ILE A 326 -1.03 -3.03 8.51
C ILE A 326 -0.57 -3.48 7.14
N THR A 327 0.37 -4.44 7.10
CA THR A 327 0.93 -4.95 5.84
C THR A 327 1.69 -6.25 6.06
N VAL A 328 1.69 -7.09 5.04
CA VAL A 328 2.67 -8.16 4.85
C VAL A 328 3.77 -7.61 3.95
N HIS A 329 5.03 -7.74 4.36
CA HIS A 329 6.16 -7.38 3.52
C HIS A 329 6.32 -8.44 2.43
N PRO A 330 6.28 -8.06 1.14
CA PRO A 330 6.21 -9.03 0.03
C PRO A 330 7.40 -9.98 -0.02
N ASP A 331 8.60 -9.49 0.34
CA ASP A 331 9.86 -10.25 0.18
C ASP A 331 10.53 -10.76 1.46
N SER A 332 10.09 -10.31 2.65
CA SER A 332 10.88 -10.48 3.89
C SER A 332 10.19 -11.29 4.97
N ASN A 333 9.09 -11.99 4.63
CA ASN A 333 8.30 -12.78 5.57
C ASN A 333 7.96 -12.00 6.86
N LEU A 334 7.75 -10.69 6.74
CA LEU A 334 7.58 -9.78 7.87
C LEU A 334 6.14 -9.24 7.84
N ILE A 335 5.45 -9.29 8.97
CA ILE A 335 4.12 -8.72 9.13
C ILE A 335 4.24 -7.54 10.06
N LEU A 336 3.71 -6.39 9.64
CA LEU A 336 3.54 -5.24 10.50
C LEU A 336 2.10 -5.19 10.97
N TYR A 337 1.94 -4.97 12.27
CA TYR A 337 0.63 -4.86 12.90
C TYR A 337 0.70 -3.87 14.06
N ILE A 338 -0.46 -3.34 14.43
CA ILE A 338 -0.64 -2.58 15.66
C ILE A 338 -1.18 -3.53 16.73
N ALA A 339 -0.70 -3.40 17.96
CA ALA A 339 -1.21 -4.16 19.09
C ALA A 339 -1.37 -3.30 20.36
N GLY A 340 -2.44 -3.58 21.11
CA GLY A 340 -2.72 -3.00 22.41
C GLY A 340 -3.25 -1.56 22.39
N GLN A 341 -3.70 -1.08 23.55
CA GLN A 341 -4.39 0.21 23.69
C GLN A 341 -3.53 1.45 23.38
N GLU A 342 -2.21 1.32 23.47
CA GLU A 342 -1.28 2.41 23.15
C GLU A 342 -0.91 2.45 21.66
N ASN A 343 -1.56 1.64 20.83
CA ASN A 343 -1.27 1.51 19.40
C ASN A 343 0.22 1.20 19.16
N THR A 344 0.73 0.12 19.76
CA THR A 344 2.13 -0.25 19.61
C THR A 344 2.37 -0.83 18.23
N LEU A 345 3.27 -0.23 17.45
CA LEU A 345 3.70 -0.76 16.16
C LEU A 345 4.66 -1.92 16.39
N MET A 346 4.24 -3.08 15.93
CA MET A 346 4.93 -4.36 16.07
C MET A 346 5.38 -4.87 14.70
N ALA A 347 6.44 -5.68 14.71
CA ALA A 347 6.87 -6.49 13.59
C ALA A 347 6.90 -7.95 14.01
N TYR A 348 6.44 -8.84 13.14
CA TYR A 348 6.51 -10.29 13.31
C TYR A 348 7.18 -10.93 12.11
N HIS A 349 8.27 -11.66 12.34
CA HIS A 349 8.97 -12.40 11.29
C HIS A 349 8.47 -13.86 11.25
N VAL A 350 7.68 -14.18 10.22
CA VAL A 350 7.01 -15.47 10.03
C VAL A 350 7.99 -16.65 10.13
N GLY A 351 9.14 -16.60 9.43
CA GLY A 351 10.08 -17.73 9.41
C GLY A 351 10.94 -17.93 10.67
N ARG A 352 10.92 -16.98 11.61
CA ARG A 352 11.64 -17.06 12.89
C ARG A 352 10.68 -17.18 14.07
N GLU A 353 9.39 -17.02 13.78
CA GLU A 353 8.32 -16.90 14.77
C GLU A 353 8.59 -15.86 15.86
N GLU A 354 9.29 -14.78 15.52
CA GLU A 354 9.68 -13.76 16.49
C GLU A 354 8.94 -12.45 16.24
N ALA A 355 8.32 -11.91 17.30
CA ALA A 355 7.74 -10.57 17.33
C ALA A 355 8.65 -9.59 18.07
N TRP A 356 8.69 -8.32 17.65
CA TRP A 356 9.36 -7.24 18.38
C TRP A 356 8.65 -5.91 18.23
N VAL A 357 8.87 -5.03 19.21
CA VAL A 357 8.35 -3.66 19.22
C VAL A 357 9.20 -2.79 18.31
N ILE A 358 8.57 -2.13 17.34
CA ILE A 358 9.21 -1.07 16.54
C ILE A 358 9.09 0.26 17.29
N LYS A 359 7.87 0.63 17.67
CA LYS A 359 7.59 1.95 18.27
C LYS A 359 6.22 2.00 18.93
N ASN A 360 6.12 2.68 20.06
CA ASN A 360 4.84 3.07 20.64
C ASN A 360 4.31 4.33 19.94
N LEU A 361 3.11 4.27 19.34
CA LEU A 361 2.53 5.39 18.60
C LEU A 361 1.67 6.30 19.49
N GLY A 362 1.18 5.77 20.62
CA GLY A 362 0.33 6.46 21.57
C GLY A 362 -1.17 6.24 21.33
N SER A 363 -1.95 6.32 22.40
CA SER A 363 -3.40 6.09 22.42
C SER A 363 -4.23 7.10 21.61
N LYS A 364 -3.67 8.27 21.28
CA LYS A 364 -4.35 9.30 20.47
C LYS A 364 -4.32 9.03 18.96
N CYS A 365 -3.74 7.91 18.52
CA CYS A 365 -3.70 7.54 17.11
C CYS A 365 -5.07 7.09 16.60
N GLN A 366 -5.38 7.47 15.36
CA GLN A 366 -6.56 6.98 14.65
C GLN A 366 -6.23 5.62 13.99
N PRO A 367 -7.22 4.73 13.79
CA PRO A 367 -7.00 3.35 13.34
C PRO A 367 -6.59 3.19 11.87
N GLN A 368 -6.14 4.26 11.22
CA GLN A 368 -5.76 4.24 9.81
C GLN A 368 -4.24 4.34 9.65
N TYR A 369 -3.66 3.24 9.17
CA TYR A 369 -2.23 3.06 9.00
C TYR A 369 -1.93 2.74 7.54
N ILE A 370 -1.22 3.62 6.85
CA ILE A 370 -0.94 3.46 5.41
C ILE A 370 0.54 3.06 5.25
N PRO A 371 0.86 1.80 4.91
CA PRO A 371 2.22 1.37 4.64
C PRO A 371 2.79 2.12 3.42
N TYR A 372 4.07 2.43 3.41
CA TYR A 372 4.67 3.16 2.29
C TYR A 372 6.01 2.59 1.88
N THR A 373 6.10 2.23 0.61
CA THR A 373 7.31 1.73 -0.03
C THR A 373 7.78 2.72 -1.08
N PRO A 374 8.91 3.43 -0.89
CA PRO A 374 9.31 4.53 -1.77
C PRO A 374 9.57 4.09 -3.21
N PHE A 375 9.03 4.83 -4.17
CA PHE A 375 9.27 4.61 -5.61
C PHE A 375 10.08 5.76 -6.21
N TYR A 376 11.32 5.51 -6.60
CA TYR A 376 12.27 6.57 -7.02
C TYR A 376 12.36 6.78 -8.54
N THR A 377 11.34 6.37 -9.29
CA THR A 377 11.26 6.65 -10.72
C THR A 377 10.23 7.73 -10.96
N GLU A 378 10.61 8.73 -11.77
CA GLU A 378 9.68 9.75 -12.24
C GLU A 378 8.60 9.07 -13.08
N SER A 379 7.37 9.10 -12.56
CA SER A 379 6.19 8.46 -13.16
C SER A 379 5.02 9.42 -13.30
N LEU A 380 5.01 10.49 -12.49
CA LEU A 380 4.01 11.54 -12.55
C LEU A 380 4.63 12.74 -13.27
N THR A 381 4.24 12.98 -14.52
CA THR A 381 4.63 14.18 -15.27
C THR A 381 3.58 15.26 -15.09
N ASN A 382 3.98 16.44 -14.61
CA ASN A 382 3.15 17.64 -14.66
C ASN A 382 2.92 18.03 -16.13
N THR A 383 1.68 17.93 -16.62
CA THR A 383 1.27 18.55 -17.89
C THR A 383 0.51 19.84 -17.64
N HIS A 384 0.97 20.69 -16.72
CA HIS A 384 0.51 22.08 -16.66
C HIS A 384 1.65 22.99 -16.17
N SER A 385 2.35 23.57 -17.14
CA SER A 385 3.05 24.85 -17.02
C SER A 385 2.08 25.99 -17.25
#